data_AF-A0ABC8TFS9-F1
#
_entry.id   AF-A0ABC8TFS9-F1
#
_cell.length_a   1.000
_cell.length_b   1.000
_cell.length_c   1.000
_cell.angle_alpha   90.00
_cell.angle_beta   90.00
_cell.angle_gamma   90.00
#
_symmetry.space_group_name_H-M   'P 1'
#
loop_
_entity.id
_entity.type
_entity.pdbx_description
1 polymer ?
#
loop_
_entity_poly.entity_id
_entity_poly.type
_entity_poly.pdbx_seq_one_letter_code
_entity_poly.pdbx_strand_id
1 'polypeptide(L)'
;MESELKDLAPKSTAPSQPEPLDDGSTKDDRPLLKPDSATTDSNTISKPNLEELEKKYAAYVRNDAYGVMGRGELPWTEKVLLGIAFVTLLPVRVVAAMTILVVYYLICRVCTLFLAPNREDEQEDYAHMGGWRRAVIVQSGRFLSRALLFVIGFYWIDETYRNPFVDEKSDAETVCKDQFEEGERPGAIVSNHVSYLDILYHTSSSFPSFVAKRESKSSDFKGVSGVVNERVREAHQNKFAPMMMLFPEGTTTNGDFLLPFKTGAFLSKAPVLPVILRYPYQRFSPAWDSISGVRHVIFLFCQCVNHIEVTRLPVYYPSQQEKDDPKIYADNVRRLMACEGNLILSDIGLAEKRVYHTALNGLFCQQ
;
A
#
# COMPACT_ATOMS: atom_id res chain seq x y z
N MET A 1 -0.32 -7.87 -8.57
CA MET A 1 -1.39 -6.86 -8.42
C MET A 1 -1.89 -6.32 -9.76
N GLU A 2 -1.17 -6.50 -10.88
CA GLU A 2 -1.70 -6.28 -12.25
C GLU A 2 -2.51 -7.48 -12.79
N SER A 3 -2.47 -8.65 -12.14
CA SER A 3 -3.11 -9.88 -12.61
C SER A 3 -4.64 -9.93 -12.42
N GLU A 4 -5.25 -8.98 -11.71
CA GLU A 4 -6.71 -8.97 -11.48
C GLU A 4 -7.48 -8.08 -12.46
N LEU A 5 -6.82 -7.54 -13.48
CA LEU A 5 -7.41 -6.61 -14.45
C LEU A 5 -7.61 -7.21 -15.86
N LYS A 6 -7.32 -8.50 -16.07
CA LYS A 6 -7.38 -9.13 -17.40
C LYS A 6 -8.47 -10.18 -17.61
N ASP A 7 -9.05 -10.74 -16.56
CA ASP A 7 -10.05 -11.78 -16.72
C ASP A 7 -11.44 -11.20 -16.49
N LEU A 8 -12.19 -11.03 -17.57
CA LEU A 8 -13.64 -11.29 -17.72
C LEU A 8 -14.14 -10.64 -19.03
N ALA A 9 -13.92 -11.31 -20.16
CA ALA A 9 -14.75 -11.15 -21.35
C ALA A 9 -15.79 -12.30 -21.36
N PRO A 10 -17.08 -12.06 -21.60
CA PRO A 10 -18.09 -13.09 -21.46
C PRO A 10 -18.13 -13.99 -22.72
N LYS A 11 -17.90 -15.29 -22.52
CA LYS A 11 -18.23 -16.31 -23.53
C LYS A 11 -19.71 -16.68 -23.42
N SER A 12 -20.44 -16.41 -24.50
CA SER A 12 -21.80 -16.87 -24.75
C SER A 12 -21.87 -18.40 -24.77
N THR A 13 -22.71 -18.98 -23.90
CA THR A 13 -23.15 -20.38 -24.06
C THR A 13 -24.62 -20.46 -23.65
N ALA A 14 -25.48 -20.73 -24.64
CA ALA A 14 -26.90 -20.95 -24.46
C ALA A 14 -27.17 -22.33 -23.83
N PRO A 15 -28.21 -22.49 -22.98
CA PRO A 15 -28.74 -23.80 -22.64
C PRO A 15 -30.10 -24.06 -23.33
N SER A 16 -30.22 -25.29 -23.83
CA SER A 16 -31.39 -25.94 -24.40
C SER A 16 -32.48 -26.28 -23.37
N GLN A 17 -33.75 -26.13 -23.77
CA GLN A 17 -34.96 -26.58 -23.05
C GLN A 17 -35.02 -28.12 -22.89
N PRO A 18 -35.85 -28.61 -21.93
CA PRO A 18 -37.18 -29.11 -22.30
C PRO A 18 -38.34 -28.67 -21.37
N GLU A 19 -39.51 -28.50 -21.96
CA GLU A 19 -40.86 -28.29 -21.37
C GLU A 19 -41.62 -29.63 -21.17
N PRO A 20 -42.89 -29.68 -20.68
CA PRO A 20 -43.57 -28.87 -19.64
C PRO A 20 -44.42 -29.76 -18.69
N LEU A 21 -44.99 -29.19 -17.62
CA LEU A 21 -46.24 -29.67 -17.01
C LEU A 21 -46.97 -28.51 -16.30
N ASP A 22 -48.30 -28.62 -16.34
CA ASP A 22 -49.35 -27.60 -16.40
C ASP A 22 -49.84 -27.08 -15.03
N ASP A 23 -50.40 -25.87 -15.06
CA ASP A 23 -51.73 -25.47 -14.51
C ASP A 23 -51.76 -24.22 -13.61
N GLY A 24 -52.75 -23.35 -13.85
CA GLY A 24 -53.28 -22.43 -12.82
C GLY A 24 -53.19 -20.91 -13.00
N SER A 25 -53.80 -20.39 -14.07
CA SER A 25 -54.49 -19.08 -14.19
C SER A 25 -54.50 -18.10 -12.98
N THR A 26 -54.04 -16.85 -13.19
CA THR A 26 -54.78 -15.60 -12.88
C THR A 26 -54.20 -14.39 -13.63
N LYS A 27 -55.06 -13.67 -14.37
CA LYS A 27 -54.90 -12.27 -14.84
C LYS A 27 -55.06 -11.34 -13.61
N ASP A 28 -54.54 -10.12 -13.51
CA ASP A 28 -54.55 -9.02 -14.47
C ASP A 28 -53.56 -7.91 -14.06
N ASP A 29 -53.37 -6.97 -14.99
CA ASP A 29 -52.90 -5.57 -14.82
C ASP A 29 -51.39 -5.24 -14.75
N ARG A 30 -50.84 -4.91 -15.93
CA ARG A 30 -49.71 -3.97 -16.08
C ARG A 30 -50.21 -2.51 -15.97
N PRO A 31 -49.30 -1.55 -15.77
CA PRO A 31 -48.83 -0.86 -16.97
C PRO A 31 -47.31 -0.86 -17.12
N LEU A 32 -46.94 -1.05 -18.37
CA LEU A 32 -45.62 -0.90 -18.95
C LEU A 32 -45.07 0.50 -18.68
N LEU A 33 -44.01 0.61 -17.89
CA LEU A 33 -43.08 1.72 -18.02
C LEU A 33 -41.94 1.27 -18.94
N LYS A 34 -41.89 1.89 -20.12
CA LYS A 34 -40.75 1.83 -21.03
C LYS A 34 -39.50 2.33 -20.27
N PRO A 35 -38.30 1.77 -20.50
CA PRO A 35 -37.09 2.51 -20.19
C PRO A 35 -37.08 3.72 -21.12
N ASP A 36 -37.12 4.93 -20.56
CA ASP A 36 -36.80 6.12 -21.31
C ASP A 36 -35.40 5.91 -21.90
N SER A 37 -35.36 5.92 -23.21
CA SER A 37 -34.17 6.07 -24.02
C SER A 37 -33.51 7.39 -23.66
N ALA A 38 -32.73 7.40 -22.59
CA ALA A 38 -31.63 8.34 -22.47
C ALA A 38 -30.59 7.90 -23.49
N THR A 39 -30.65 8.57 -24.64
CA THR A 39 -29.58 8.69 -25.61
C THR A 39 -28.24 8.63 -24.90
N THR A 40 -27.45 7.62 -25.25
CA THR A 40 -26.04 7.52 -24.90
C THR A 40 -25.34 8.67 -25.62
N ASP A 41 -25.38 9.86 -25.03
CA ASP A 41 -24.51 10.94 -25.45
C ASP A 41 -23.09 10.52 -25.10
N SER A 42 -22.30 10.33 -26.16
CA SER A 42 -20.86 10.19 -26.13
C SER A 42 -20.25 11.48 -25.57
N ASN A 43 -20.32 11.64 -24.24
CA ASN A 43 -19.74 12.79 -23.57
C ASN A 43 -18.24 12.57 -23.44
N THR A 44 -17.51 13.15 -24.40
CA THR A 44 -16.15 13.65 -24.15
C THR A 44 -16.23 14.53 -22.92
N ILE A 45 -15.75 14.01 -21.79
CA ILE A 45 -15.75 14.74 -20.53
C ILE A 45 -14.91 16.02 -20.71
N SER A 46 -15.55 17.17 -20.54
CA SER A 46 -14.90 18.49 -20.65
C SER A 46 -13.96 18.74 -19.46
N LYS A 47 -12.91 19.56 -19.65
CA LYS A 47 -11.96 19.99 -18.60
C LYS A 47 -12.59 20.29 -17.23
N PRO A 48 -13.74 21.00 -17.11
CA PRO A 48 -14.37 21.25 -15.80
C PRO A 48 -14.78 19.98 -15.05
N ASN A 49 -15.14 18.89 -15.73
CA ASN A 49 -15.54 17.64 -15.08
C ASN A 49 -14.31 16.81 -14.63
N LEU A 50 -13.13 17.00 -15.24
CA LEU A 50 -11.89 16.46 -14.69
C LEU A 50 -11.48 17.18 -13.39
N GLU A 51 -11.60 18.51 -13.33
CA GLU A 51 -11.28 19.27 -12.12
C GLU A 51 -12.19 18.89 -10.93
N GLU A 52 -13.50 18.71 -11.17
CA GLU A 52 -14.43 18.21 -10.15
C GLU A 52 -14.07 16.80 -9.68
N LEU A 53 -13.67 15.92 -10.62
CA LEU A 53 -13.23 14.56 -10.33
C LEU A 53 -11.96 14.57 -9.45
N GLU A 54 -10.96 15.36 -9.83
CA GLU A 54 -9.70 15.50 -9.09
C GLU A 54 -9.92 16.11 -7.71
N LYS A 55 -10.81 17.09 -7.58
CA LYS A 55 -11.20 17.64 -6.27
C LYS A 55 -11.83 16.57 -5.37
N LYS A 56 -12.70 15.72 -5.92
CA LYS A 56 -13.35 14.63 -5.17
C LYS A 56 -12.37 13.55 -4.75
N TYR A 57 -11.38 13.24 -5.57
CA TYR A 57 -10.42 12.15 -5.37
C TYR A 57 -9.00 12.66 -5.09
N ALA A 58 -8.89 13.81 -4.41
CA ALA A 58 -7.63 14.54 -4.22
C ALA A 58 -6.48 13.68 -3.65
N ALA A 59 -6.78 12.68 -2.81
CA ALA A 59 -5.79 11.75 -2.26
C ALA A 59 -5.11 10.83 -3.30
N TYR A 60 -5.64 10.78 -4.51
CA TYR A 60 -5.15 9.94 -5.61
C TYR A 60 -4.68 10.76 -6.82
N VAL A 61 -4.70 12.09 -6.73
CA VAL A 61 -4.29 12.97 -7.82
C VAL A 61 -2.77 13.08 -7.86
N ARG A 62 -2.20 13.01 -9.07
CA ARG A 62 -0.77 13.24 -9.32
C ARG A 62 -0.53 14.70 -9.66
N ASN A 63 0.41 15.31 -8.94
CA ASN A 63 0.80 16.70 -9.12
C ASN A 63 2.19 16.85 -9.76
N ASP A 64 2.68 15.80 -10.44
CA ASP A 64 4.01 15.78 -11.05
C ASP A 64 4.00 16.26 -12.51
N ALA A 65 5.18 16.45 -13.10
CA ALA A 65 5.31 16.97 -14.47
C ALA A 65 4.72 16.04 -15.54
N TYR A 66 4.46 14.78 -15.19
CA TYR A 66 3.93 13.76 -16.10
C TYR A 66 2.40 13.70 -16.06
N GLY A 67 1.75 14.46 -15.18
CA GLY A 67 0.32 14.66 -15.13
C GLY A 67 -0.49 13.37 -14.86
N VAL A 68 -1.77 13.47 -15.16
CA VAL A 68 -2.76 12.41 -14.88
C VAL A 68 -2.36 11.09 -15.56
N MET A 69 -2.30 10.01 -14.79
CA MET A 69 -1.82 8.69 -15.21
C MET A 69 -0.40 8.66 -15.84
N GLY A 70 0.39 9.71 -15.66
CA GLY A 70 1.68 9.88 -16.35
C GLY A 70 1.54 10.11 -17.86
N ARG A 71 0.39 10.62 -18.34
CA ARG A 71 0.08 10.87 -19.76
C ARG A 71 0.05 12.35 -20.14
N GLY A 72 0.46 13.23 -19.25
CA GLY A 72 0.53 14.68 -19.48
C GLY A 72 1.53 15.06 -20.58
N GLU A 73 1.32 16.25 -21.14
CA GLU A 73 2.22 16.82 -22.13
C GLU A 73 3.52 17.28 -21.48
N LEU A 74 4.62 16.63 -21.85
CA LEU A 74 5.95 16.98 -21.34
C LEU A 74 6.59 18.08 -22.21
N PRO A 75 7.31 19.05 -21.60
CA PRO A 75 8.13 19.98 -22.36
C PRO A 75 9.24 19.24 -23.11
N TRP A 76 9.75 19.82 -24.20
CA TRP A 76 10.75 19.17 -25.05
C TRP A 76 12.04 18.80 -24.32
N THR A 77 12.47 19.63 -23.36
CA THR A 77 13.63 19.36 -22.51
C THR A 77 13.45 18.06 -21.71
N GLU A 78 12.25 17.86 -21.16
CA GLU A 78 11.86 16.69 -20.38
C GLU A 78 11.81 15.43 -21.25
N LYS A 79 11.29 15.55 -22.48
CA LYS A 79 11.27 14.45 -23.46
C LYS A 79 12.67 14.01 -23.84
N VAL A 80 13.58 14.96 -24.11
CA VAL A 80 14.98 14.65 -24.47
C VAL A 80 15.69 14.00 -23.29
N LEU A 81 15.55 14.55 -22.08
CA LEU A 81 16.20 14.00 -20.89
C LEU A 81 15.67 12.60 -20.55
N LEU A 82 14.36 12.40 -20.64
CA LEU A 82 13.74 11.08 -20.49
C LEU A 82 14.24 10.11 -21.57
N GLY A 83 14.36 10.55 -22.83
CA GLY A 83 14.88 9.73 -23.93
C GLY A 83 16.33 9.28 -23.69
N ILE A 84 17.19 10.18 -23.23
CA ILE A 84 18.58 9.86 -22.86
C ILE A 84 18.59 8.85 -21.70
N ALA A 85 17.83 9.10 -20.63
CA ALA A 85 17.76 8.22 -19.48
C ALA A 85 17.18 6.83 -19.83
N PHE A 86 16.20 6.79 -20.74
CA PHE A 86 15.60 5.55 -21.22
C PHE A 86 16.60 4.66 -21.98
N VAL A 87 17.49 5.26 -22.78
CA VAL A 87 18.51 4.50 -23.54
C VAL A 87 19.73 4.15 -22.70
N THR A 88 20.06 4.96 -21.70
CA THR A 88 21.30 4.80 -20.92
C THR A 88 21.06 4.25 -19.51
N LEU A 89 20.30 4.96 -18.69
CA LEU A 89 20.12 4.70 -17.26
C LEU A 89 19.19 3.51 -16.99
N LEU A 90 18.05 3.47 -17.68
CA LEU A 90 17.05 2.41 -17.54
C LEU A 90 17.62 1.00 -17.74
N PRO A 91 18.30 0.66 -18.87
CA PRO A 91 18.79 -0.70 -19.07
C PRO A 91 19.84 -1.09 -18.02
N VAL A 92 20.74 -0.18 -17.65
CA VAL A 92 21.75 -0.42 -16.61
C VAL A 92 21.08 -0.74 -15.26
N ARG A 93 20.07 0.05 -14.87
CA ARG A 93 19.34 -0.15 -13.62
C ARG A 93 18.48 -1.40 -13.63
N VAL A 94 17.85 -1.74 -14.75
CA VAL A 94 17.08 -2.99 -14.90
C VAL A 94 18.00 -4.19 -14.73
N VAL A 95 19.17 -4.22 -15.41
CA VAL A 95 20.13 -5.32 -15.26
C VAL A 95 20.64 -5.42 -13.81
N ALA A 96 21.00 -4.30 -13.19
CA ALA A 96 21.47 -4.28 -11.80
C ALA A 96 20.38 -4.75 -10.82
N ALA A 97 19.15 -4.25 -10.95
CA ALA A 97 18.01 -4.63 -10.12
C ALA A 97 17.68 -6.12 -10.26
N MET A 98 17.62 -6.62 -11.50
CA MET A 98 17.37 -8.05 -11.77
C MET A 98 18.47 -8.92 -11.20
N THR A 99 19.74 -8.50 -11.29
CA THR A 99 20.86 -9.21 -10.68
C THR A 99 20.71 -9.31 -9.16
N ILE A 100 20.36 -8.20 -8.49
CA ILE A 100 20.11 -8.19 -7.04
C ILE A 100 18.97 -9.15 -6.66
N LEU A 101 17.86 -9.12 -7.41
CA LEU A 101 16.71 -9.99 -7.16
C LEU A 101 17.07 -11.47 -7.34
N VAL A 102 17.80 -11.82 -8.40
CA VAL A 102 18.26 -13.19 -8.64
C VAL A 102 19.21 -13.64 -7.53
N VAL A 103 20.17 -12.80 -7.14
CA VAL A 103 21.08 -13.11 -6.03
C VAL A 103 20.32 -13.37 -4.73
N TYR A 104 19.35 -12.50 -4.39
CA TYR A 104 18.55 -12.70 -3.19
C TYR A 104 17.69 -13.97 -3.26
N TYR A 105 17.06 -14.24 -4.41
CA TYR A 105 16.33 -15.48 -4.64
C TYR A 105 17.21 -16.71 -4.43
N LEU A 106 18.44 -16.71 -4.96
CA LEU A 106 19.39 -17.81 -4.79
C LEU A 106 19.79 -17.99 -3.32
N ILE A 107 20.05 -16.89 -2.58
CA ILE A 107 20.35 -16.95 -1.14
C ILE A 107 19.18 -17.57 -0.38
N CYS A 108 17.96 -17.05 -0.60
CA CYS A 108 16.75 -17.59 0.01
C CYS A 108 16.59 -19.07 -0.34
N ARG A 109 16.74 -19.43 -1.61
CA ARG A 109 16.63 -20.82 -2.08
C ARG A 109 17.61 -21.73 -1.37
N VAL A 110 18.89 -21.35 -1.27
CA VAL A 110 19.95 -22.11 -0.58
C VAL A 110 19.64 -22.25 0.91
N CYS A 111 19.20 -21.17 1.58
CA CYS A 111 18.86 -21.21 3.00
C CYS A 111 17.60 -22.04 3.28
N THR A 112 16.69 -22.18 2.31
CA THR A 112 15.47 -22.98 2.44
C THR A 112 15.60 -24.39 1.87
N LEU A 113 16.73 -24.74 1.23
CA LEU A 113 17.01 -26.12 0.83
C LEU A 113 16.88 -27.05 2.05
N PHE A 114 16.14 -28.14 1.83
CA PHE A 114 15.86 -29.19 2.82
C PHE A 114 14.90 -28.83 3.97
N LEU A 115 14.25 -27.65 3.96
CA LEU A 115 13.03 -27.46 4.74
C LEU A 115 11.85 -27.99 3.91
N ALA A 116 11.19 -29.05 4.41
CA ALA A 116 9.88 -29.41 3.89
C ALA A 116 8.92 -28.25 4.24
N PRO A 117 8.18 -27.69 3.27
CA PRO A 117 7.09 -26.78 3.60
C PRO A 117 6.13 -27.57 4.48
N ASN A 118 5.82 -27.06 5.68
CA ASN A 118 4.73 -27.63 6.48
C ASN A 118 3.46 -27.51 5.62
N ARG A 119 3.01 -28.65 5.10
CA ARG A 119 1.98 -28.75 4.06
C ARG A 119 0.56 -28.47 4.56
N GLU A 120 0.40 -28.25 5.86
CA GLU A 120 -0.91 -28.05 6.48
C GLU A 120 -1.38 -26.59 6.36
N ASP A 121 -0.46 -25.64 6.24
CA ASP A 121 -0.73 -24.25 5.93
C ASP A 121 0.19 -23.80 4.80
N GLU A 122 -0.30 -23.62 3.58
CA GLU A 122 0.47 -23.17 2.41
C GLU A 122 1.10 -21.75 2.56
N GLN A 123 1.16 -21.21 3.78
CA GLN A 123 2.05 -20.13 4.17
C GLN A 123 3.41 -20.76 4.46
N GLU A 124 4.43 -20.49 3.64
CA GLU A 124 5.79 -20.87 4.01
C GLU A 124 6.12 -20.15 5.32
N ASP A 125 6.06 -20.89 6.43
CA ASP A 125 6.19 -20.38 7.78
C ASP A 125 7.67 -20.16 8.11
N TYR A 126 8.30 -19.34 7.29
CA TYR A 126 9.65 -18.85 7.45
C TYR A 126 9.77 -17.92 8.67
N ALA A 127 8.65 -17.49 9.26
CA ALA A 127 8.62 -16.71 10.50
C ALA A 127 9.27 -17.47 11.67
N HIS A 128 9.20 -18.80 11.65
CA HIS A 128 9.76 -19.69 12.67
C HIS A 128 11.09 -20.34 12.28
N MET A 129 11.69 -19.97 11.13
CA MET A 129 13.05 -20.41 10.83
C MET A 129 14.02 -19.86 11.89
N GLY A 130 14.50 -20.73 12.78
CA GLY A 130 15.47 -20.36 13.80
C GLY A 130 16.91 -20.37 13.27
N GLY A 131 17.81 -19.73 14.01
CA GLY A 131 19.26 -19.90 13.86
C GLY A 131 19.89 -19.15 12.68
N TRP A 132 21.04 -19.66 12.22
CA TRP A 132 21.93 -18.97 11.29
C TRP A 132 21.31 -18.70 9.91
N ARG A 133 20.42 -19.58 9.43
CA ARG A 133 19.73 -19.43 8.14
C ARG A 133 18.86 -18.18 8.10
N ARG A 134 18.07 -17.94 9.17
CA ARG A 134 17.27 -16.71 9.30
C ARG A 134 18.16 -15.49 9.41
N ALA A 135 19.25 -15.56 10.17
CA ALA A 135 20.19 -14.45 10.25
C ALA A 135 20.76 -14.07 8.87
N VAL A 136 21.12 -15.06 8.04
CA VAL A 136 21.59 -14.82 6.66
C VAL A 136 20.49 -14.19 5.79
N ILE A 137 19.28 -14.74 5.80
CA ILE A 137 18.16 -14.20 5.00
C ILE A 137 17.85 -12.75 5.40
N VAL A 138 17.73 -12.47 6.70
CA VAL A 138 17.43 -11.14 7.22
C VAL A 138 18.56 -10.16 6.87
N GLN A 139 19.81 -10.51 7.14
CA GLN A 139 20.93 -9.59 6.92
C GLN A 139 21.17 -9.32 5.43
N SER A 140 21.13 -10.36 4.60
CA SER A 140 21.26 -10.22 3.15
C SER A 140 20.07 -9.47 2.55
N GLY A 141 18.85 -9.76 3.00
CA GLY A 141 17.65 -9.07 2.57
C GLY A 141 17.69 -7.58 2.90
N ARG A 142 18.09 -7.20 4.11
CA ARG A 142 18.28 -5.79 4.49
C ARG A 142 19.27 -5.07 3.58
N PHE A 143 20.44 -5.69 3.38
CA PHE A 143 21.50 -5.14 2.54
C PHE A 143 21.07 -5.02 1.06
N LEU A 144 20.48 -6.08 0.50
CA LEU A 144 20.07 -6.11 -0.91
C LEU A 144 18.87 -5.21 -1.18
N SER A 145 17.93 -5.05 -0.23
CA SER A 145 16.88 -4.04 -0.34
C SER A 145 17.45 -2.62 -0.32
N ARG A 146 18.47 -2.34 0.51
CA ARG A 146 19.16 -1.04 0.50
C ARG A 146 19.91 -0.80 -0.82
N ALA A 147 20.57 -1.83 -1.34
CA ALA A 147 21.24 -1.79 -2.63
C ALA A 147 20.26 -1.58 -3.79
N LEU A 148 19.08 -2.22 -3.74
CA LEU A 148 18.04 -2.03 -4.73
C LEU A 148 17.48 -0.60 -4.72
N LEU A 149 17.24 -0.03 -3.54
CA LEU A 149 16.89 1.39 -3.39
C LEU A 149 17.97 2.30 -4.00
N PHE A 150 19.25 2.00 -3.75
CA PHE A 150 20.37 2.74 -4.34
C PHE A 150 20.37 2.65 -5.88
N VAL A 151 20.12 1.46 -6.45
CA VAL A 151 19.99 1.27 -7.91
C VAL A 151 18.84 2.09 -8.48
N ILE A 152 17.70 2.17 -7.78
CA ILE A 152 16.54 2.97 -8.18
C ILE A 152 16.82 4.49 -8.07
N GLY A 153 17.89 4.91 -7.39
CA GLY A 153 18.29 6.31 -7.25
C GLY A 153 18.03 6.92 -5.87
N PHE A 154 17.59 6.12 -4.89
CA PHE A 154 17.48 6.52 -3.49
C PHE A 154 18.85 6.40 -2.81
N TYR A 155 19.71 7.36 -3.12
CA TYR A 155 21.08 7.40 -2.58
C TYR A 155 21.09 7.75 -1.10
N TRP A 156 20.24 8.69 -0.70
CA TRP A 156 20.13 9.20 0.66
C TRP A 156 18.73 8.93 1.21
N ILE A 157 18.68 8.53 2.47
CA ILE A 157 17.45 8.30 3.24
C ILE A 157 17.59 9.19 4.46
N ASP A 158 16.74 10.21 4.57
CA ASP A 158 16.75 11.10 5.72
C ASP A 158 15.84 10.50 6.80
N GLU A 159 16.43 10.03 7.91
CA GLU A 159 15.69 9.44 9.02
C GLU A 159 15.67 10.42 10.21
N THR A 160 14.48 10.94 10.52
CA THR A 160 14.23 11.78 11.69
C THR A 160 13.55 10.96 12.78
N TYR A 161 14.05 11.06 14.01
CA TYR A 161 13.47 10.42 15.19
C TYR A 161 12.84 11.50 16.08
N ARG A 162 11.52 11.49 16.20
CA ARG A 162 10.81 12.39 17.11
C ARG A 162 11.03 11.95 18.55
N ASN A 163 11.61 12.83 19.37
CA ASN A 163 11.79 12.58 20.80
C ASN A 163 10.64 13.21 21.59
N PRO A 164 9.98 12.47 22.49
CA PRO A 164 8.89 13.01 23.31
C PRO A 164 9.33 14.21 24.16
N PHE A 165 10.61 14.26 24.56
CA PHE A 165 11.12 15.20 25.57
C PHE A 165 11.62 16.54 25.01
N VAL A 166 11.72 16.72 23.70
CA VAL A 166 12.39 17.89 23.09
C VAL A 166 11.43 18.78 22.29
N ASP A 167 10.39 18.21 21.68
CA ASP A 167 9.43 18.99 20.87
C ASP A 167 8.30 19.64 21.69
N GLU A 168 8.19 19.33 22.99
CA GLU A 168 7.18 19.88 23.90
C GLU A 168 7.63 21.19 24.57
N LYS A 169 8.04 22.17 23.76
CA LYS A 169 8.21 23.57 24.20
C LYS A 169 7.23 24.51 23.46
N SER A 170 5.94 24.22 23.62
CA SER A 170 4.87 25.22 23.63
C SER A 170 3.55 24.56 24.02
N ASP A 171 3.13 24.81 25.26
CA ASP A 171 1.74 24.84 25.72
C ASP A 171 0.95 23.52 25.84
N ALA A 172 1.24 22.74 26.88
CA ALA A 172 0.23 22.18 27.80
C ALA A 172 0.91 21.35 28.91
N GLU A 173 1.13 21.96 30.07
CA GLU A 173 1.41 21.22 31.29
C GLU A 173 0.20 20.32 31.65
N THR A 174 0.50 19.08 32.03
CA THR A 174 -0.32 18.17 32.85
C THR A 174 -1.13 17.10 32.10
N VAL A 175 -0.48 16.15 31.40
CA VAL A 175 -1.00 14.77 31.29
C VAL A 175 0.16 13.76 31.24
N CYS A 176 0.22 12.88 32.25
CA CYS A 176 0.94 11.59 32.29
C CYS A 176 2.49 11.59 32.35
N LYS A 177 3.03 11.84 33.54
CA LYS A 177 4.46 11.64 33.86
C LYS A 177 4.82 10.23 34.39
N ASP A 178 3.89 9.26 34.38
CA ASP A 178 4.05 7.99 35.11
C ASP A 178 3.99 6.68 34.26
N GLN A 179 4.19 6.70 32.94
CA GLN A 179 4.16 5.46 32.12
C GLN A 179 5.23 5.35 31.02
N PHE A 180 6.47 5.78 31.28
CA PHE A 180 7.58 5.32 30.45
C PHE A 180 8.32 4.19 31.15
N GLU A 181 7.71 2.99 31.13
CA GLU A 181 8.49 1.77 31.31
C GLU A 181 9.43 1.64 30.10
N GLU A 182 10.72 1.84 30.34
CA GLU A 182 11.78 1.44 29.43
C GLU A 182 11.64 -0.05 29.12
N GLY A 183 11.23 -0.42 27.89
CA GLY A 183 11.60 -1.72 27.32
C GLY A 183 10.53 -2.60 26.70
N GLU A 184 9.26 -2.18 26.57
CA GLU A 184 8.27 -2.99 25.85
C GLU A 184 8.41 -2.86 24.32
N ARG A 185 8.57 -4.00 23.65
CA ARG A 185 8.67 -4.08 22.18
C ARG A 185 7.31 -3.75 21.55
N PRO A 186 7.21 -2.85 20.56
CA PRO A 186 5.93 -2.60 19.87
C PRO A 186 5.47 -3.87 19.14
N GLY A 187 4.16 -4.12 19.14
CA GLY A 187 3.57 -5.26 18.44
C GLY A 187 3.64 -5.13 16.92
N ALA A 188 3.56 -3.92 16.39
CA ALA A 188 3.65 -3.66 14.96
C ALA A 188 4.26 -2.30 14.61
N ILE A 189 4.91 -2.23 13.45
CA ILE A 189 5.16 -0.97 12.75
C ILE A 189 3.91 -0.61 11.95
N VAL A 190 3.42 0.60 12.12
CA VAL A 190 2.31 1.16 11.35
C VAL A 190 2.86 2.28 10.47
N SER A 191 2.67 2.19 9.16
CA SER A 191 3.20 3.16 8.20
C SER A 191 2.10 3.67 7.27
N ASN A 192 2.20 4.94 6.86
CA ASN A 192 1.46 5.38 5.67
C ASN A 192 1.99 4.63 4.43
N HIS A 193 1.16 4.57 3.39
CA HIS A 193 1.46 3.83 2.18
C HIS A 193 1.34 4.72 0.95
N VAL A 194 2.47 4.95 0.29
CA VAL A 194 2.59 5.82 -0.87
C VAL A 194 3.02 5.03 -2.10
N SER A 195 3.88 4.02 -1.91
CA SER A 195 4.46 3.26 -3.02
C SER A 195 4.89 1.85 -2.62
N TYR A 196 5.11 0.97 -3.61
CA TYR A 196 5.76 -0.31 -3.32
C TYR A 196 7.19 -0.14 -2.78
N LEU A 197 7.79 1.04 -2.98
CA LEU A 197 9.09 1.42 -2.43
C LEU A 197 9.09 1.43 -0.89
N ASP A 198 7.93 1.65 -0.25
CA ASP A 198 7.79 1.60 1.20
C ASP A 198 8.21 0.23 1.74
N ILE A 199 7.84 -0.83 1.03
CA ILE A 199 8.21 -2.20 1.36
C ILE A 199 9.73 -2.36 1.30
N LEU A 200 10.39 -1.82 0.26
CA LEU A 200 11.84 -1.89 0.13
C LEU A 200 12.55 -1.13 1.24
N TYR A 201 12.07 0.06 1.59
CA TYR A 201 12.60 0.84 2.70
C TYR A 201 12.50 0.06 4.01
N HIS A 202 11.29 -0.37 4.38
CA HIS A 202 11.09 -1.11 5.64
C HIS A 202 11.83 -2.46 5.64
N THR A 203 11.94 -3.15 4.50
CA THR A 203 12.77 -4.36 4.38
C THR A 203 14.25 -4.06 4.62
N SER A 204 14.75 -2.93 4.11
CA SER A 204 16.13 -2.50 4.34
C SER A 204 16.41 -2.11 5.80
N SER A 205 15.40 -1.56 6.48
CA SER A 205 15.56 -0.89 7.78
C SER A 205 15.19 -1.76 8.99
N SER A 206 14.13 -2.57 8.90
CA SER A 206 13.67 -3.45 9.99
C SER A 206 13.47 -4.91 9.56
N PHE A 207 13.37 -5.18 8.25
CA PHE A 207 13.05 -6.51 7.70
C PHE A 207 11.80 -7.12 8.36
N PRO A 208 10.64 -6.44 8.31
CA PRO A 208 9.45 -6.89 9.00
C PRO A 208 8.75 -8.01 8.23
N SER A 209 7.86 -8.71 8.92
CA SER A 209 6.92 -9.65 8.32
C SER A 209 5.68 -8.90 7.82
N PHE A 210 5.22 -9.29 6.62
CA PHE A 210 4.04 -8.76 5.95
C PHE A 210 2.91 -9.78 5.94
N VAL A 211 1.67 -9.31 5.99
CA VAL A 211 0.50 -10.16 5.72
C VAL A 211 0.08 -9.97 4.27
N ALA A 212 0.14 -11.06 3.49
CA ALA A 212 -0.46 -11.09 2.16
C ALA A 212 -1.95 -11.44 2.29
N LYS A 213 -2.81 -10.67 1.64
CA LYS A 213 -4.23 -11.03 1.49
C LYS A 213 -4.30 -12.27 0.60
N ARG A 214 -4.79 -13.39 1.13
CA ARG A 214 -5.24 -14.54 0.32
C ARG A 214 -6.75 -14.65 0.41
N GLU A 215 -7.37 -15.02 -0.70
CA GLU A 215 -8.74 -15.51 -0.73
C GLU A 215 -8.66 -17.03 -0.53
N SER A 216 -8.90 -17.53 0.69
CA SER A 216 -9.11 -18.96 0.89
C SER A 216 -10.61 -19.25 1.00
N LYS A 217 -11.03 -20.37 0.42
CA LYS A 217 -12.40 -20.88 0.45
C LYS A 217 -12.58 -21.95 1.53
N SER A 218 -12.07 -21.72 2.74
CA SER A 218 -12.23 -22.64 3.87
C SER A 218 -13.14 -22.04 4.95
N SER A 219 -14.04 -22.86 5.49
CA SER A 219 -15.04 -22.45 6.50
C SER A 219 -14.44 -22.02 7.84
N ASP A 220 -13.20 -22.43 8.16
CA ASP A 220 -12.45 -22.05 9.36
C ASP A 220 -11.50 -20.85 9.17
N PHE A 221 -11.61 -20.12 8.05
CA PHE A 221 -10.71 -19.01 7.77
C PHE A 221 -10.95 -17.85 8.74
N LYS A 222 -10.07 -17.71 9.74
CA LYS A 222 -9.84 -16.43 10.41
C LYS A 222 -9.51 -15.42 9.31
N GLY A 223 -10.43 -14.50 9.02
CA GLY A 223 -10.19 -13.44 8.03
C GLY A 223 -8.87 -12.71 8.28
N VAL A 224 -8.39 -11.94 7.30
CA VAL A 224 -7.07 -11.25 7.37
C VAL A 224 -6.85 -10.52 8.70
N SER A 225 -7.88 -9.90 9.27
CA SER A 225 -7.83 -9.23 10.57
C SER A 225 -7.50 -10.16 11.75
N GLY A 226 -7.99 -11.40 11.74
CA GLY A 226 -7.69 -12.40 12.77
C GLY A 226 -6.23 -12.83 12.74
N VAL A 227 -5.69 -13.08 11.54
CA VAL A 227 -4.26 -13.42 11.34
C VAL A 227 -3.37 -12.24 11.75
N VAL A 228 -3.73 -11.02 11.37
CA VAL A 228 -3.00 -9.80 11.79
C VAL A 228 -3.01 -9.68 13.31
N ASN A 229 -4.17 -9.80 13.95
CA ASN A 229 -4.30 -9.68 15.40
C ASN A 229 -3.39 -10.67 16.15
N GLU A 230 -3.40 -11.93 15.73
CA GLU A 230 -2.59 -12.99 16.34
C GLU A 230 -1.08 -12.73 16.21
N ARG A 231 -0.62 -12.37 15.01
CA ARG A 231 0.80 -12.08 14.77
C ARG A 231 1.30 -10.82 15.46
N VAL A 232 0.47 -9.78 15.56
CA VAL A 232 0.83 -8.55 16.28
C VAL A 232 0.96 -8.83 17.78
N ARG A 233 0.03 -9.62 18.35
CA ARG A 233 0.11 -10.05 19.74
C ARG A 233 1.36 -10.91 19.99
N GLU A 234 1.65 -11.85 19.10
CA GLU A 234 2.84 -12.70 19.20
C GLU A 234 4.14 -11.87 19.12
N ALA A 235 4.23 -10.93 18.18
CA ALA A 235 5.40 -10.05 18.02
C ALA A 235 5.68 -9.21 19.27
N HIS A 236 4.62 -8.77 19.96
CA HIS A 236 4.72 -8.04 21.22
C HIS A 236 5.19 -8.92 22.38
N GLN A 237 4.62 -10.13 22.52
CA GLN A 237 4.91 -11.05 23.63
C GLN A 237 6.23 -11.81 23.48
N ASN A 238 6.64 -12.12 22.25
CA ASN A 238 7.81 -12.92 21.95
C ASN A 238 8.87 -12.09 21.20
N LYS A 239 9.98 -11.78 21.86
CA LYS A 239 11.12 -11.03 21.26
C LYS A 239 11.74 -11.72 20.05
N PHE A 240 11.58 -13.03 19.91
CA PHE A 240 12.09 -13.81 18.77
C PHE A 240 11.13 -13.87 17.59
N ALA A 241 9.84 -13.58 17.81
CA ALA A 241 8.86 -13.49 16.74
C ALA A 241 9.20 -12.31 15.80
N PRO A 242 8.97 -12.43 14.49
CA PRO A 242 9.24 -11.34 13.56
C PRO A 242 8.38 -10.13 13.86
N MET A 243 8.97 -8.93 13.73
CA MET A 243 8.21 -7.68 13.88
C MET A 243 7.23 -7.56 12.72
N MET A 244 5.97 -7.28 13.01
CA MET A 244 4.95 -7.08 11.98
C MET A 244 5.02 -5.65 11.44
N MET A 245 4.80 -5.48 10.14
CA MET A 245 4.58 -4.16 9.54
C MET A 245 3.29 -4.13 8.75
N LEU A 246 2.55 -3.03 8.92
CA LEU A 246 1.20 -2.86 8.40
C LEU A 246 1.01 -1.48 7.79
N PHE A 247 0.29 -1.45 6.67
CA PHE A 247 -0.20 -0.26 6.02
C PHE A 247 -1.71 -0.17 6.24
N PRO A 248 -2.18 0.43 7.34
CA PRO A 248 -3.59 0.37 7.73
C PRO A 248 -4.53 1.08 6.75
N GLU A 249 -4.04 1.96 5.89
CA GLU A 249 -4.80 2.56 4.77
C GLU A 249 -5.36 1.49 3.82
N GLY A 250 -4.63 0.38 3.66
CA GLY A 250 -5.04 -0.73 2.80
C GLY A 250 -5.02 -0.45 1.30
N THR A 251 -4.47 0.70 0.89
CA THR A 251 -4.08 1.06 -0.48
C THR A 251 -3.05 2.20 -0.42
N THR A 252 -2.50 2.60 -1.56
CA THR A 252 -1.54 3.73 -1.67
C THR A 252 -2.23 5.07 -1.97
N THR A 253 -1.67 6.17 -1.49
CA THR A 253 -2.05 7.57 -1.80
C THR A 253 -0.97 8.28 -2.62
N ASN A 254 -1.23 9.55 -2.95
CA ASN A 254 -0.24 10.44 -3.55
C ASN A 254 0.84 10.95 -2.58
N GLY A 255 0.74 10.64 -1.28
CA GLY A 255 1.69 11.05 -0.25
C GLY A 255 1.38 12.35 0.48
N ASP A 256 0.39 13.13 0.02
CA ASP A 256 -0.06 14.35 0.70
C ASP A 256 -1.24 14.06 1.64
N PHE A 257 -1.96 12.96 1.39
CA PHE A 257 -3.14 12.55 2.14
C PHE A 257 -2.91 11.24 2.90
N LEU A 258 -3.64 11.08 4.00
CA LEU A 258 -3.69 9.87 4.81
C LEU A 258 -5.13 9.34 4.86
N LEU A 259 -5.35 8.12 4.37
CA LEU A 259 -6.67 7.49 4.29
C LEU A 259 -7.14 6.96 5.66
N PRO A 260 -8.41 6.57 5.82
CA PRO A 260 -8.91 5.97 7.04
C PRO A 260 -8.20 4.64 7.33
N PHE A 261 -7.80 4.45 8.59
CA PHE A 261 -7.08 3.25 9.01
C PHE A 261 -8.02 2.09 9.27
N LYS A 262 -7.70 0.93 8.68
CA LYS A 262 -8.37 -0.34 9.01
C LYS A 262 -7.97 -0.79 10.41
N THR A 263 -8.95 -1.28 11.17
CA THR A 263 -8.79 -1.64 12.59
C THR A 263 -8.00 -2.92 12.85
N GLY A 264 -7.71 -3.72 11.83
CA GLY A 264 -7.11 -5.05 12.00
C GLY A 264 -5.81 -5.07 12.81
N ALA A 265 -4.95 -4.06 12.63
CA ALA A 265 -3.70 -3.90 13.39
C ALA A 265 -3.93 -3.61 14.89
N PHE A 266 -5.03 -2.92 15.19
CA PHE A 266 -5.33 -2.31 16.48
C PHE A 266 -6.17 -3.21 17.39
N LEU A 267 -6.70 -4.32 16.86
CA LEU A 267 -7.44 -5.35 17.64
C LEU A 267 -6.59 -6.00 18.74
N SER A 268 -5.26 -6.01 18.57
CA SER A 268 -4.32 -6.68 19.48
C SER A 268 -4.13 -5.95 20.79
N LYS A 269 -4.55 -4.68 20.87
CA LYS A 269 -4.33 -3.79 22.02
C LYS A 269 -2.85 -3.56 22.34
N ALA A 270 -1.95 -4.05 21.49
CA ALA A 270 -0.52 -3.88 21.64
C ALA A 270 -0.09 -2.47 21.22
N PRO A 271 1.01 -1.95 21.79
CA PRO A 271 1.60 -0.70 21.33
C PRO A 271 2.06 -0.81 19.87
N VAL A 272 1.95 0.28 19.11
CA VAL A 272 2.43 0.35 17.72
C VAL A 272 3.54 1.37 17.57
N LEU A 273 4.42 1.16 16.61
CA LEU A 273 5.46 2.13 16.22
C LEU A 273 5.02 2.83 14.92
N PRO A 274 4.55 4.10 14.99
CA PRO A 274 4.18 4.83 13.80
C PRO A 274 5.42 5.31 13.04
N VAL A 275 5.43 5.13 11.71
CA VAL A 275 6.48 5.59 10.80
C VAL A 275 5.83 6.32 9.63
N ILE A 276 6.30 7.52 9.33
CA ILE A 276 5.79 8.34 8.24
C ILE A 276 6.84 8.38 7.15
N LEU A 277 6.45 8.05 5.92
CA LEU A 277 7.28 8.11 4.72
C LEU A 277 6.79 9.24 3.83
N ARG A 278 7.72 10.09 3.39
CA ARG A 278 7.50 11.13 2.39
C ARG A 278 8.49 10.96 1.25
N TYR A 279 8.04 11.26 0.04
CA TYR A 279 8.86 11.17 -1.17
C TYR A 279 8.94 12.54 -1.83
N PRO A 280 9.88 13.40 -1.43
CA PRO A 280 10.11 14.66 -2.14
C PRO A 280 10.52 14.39 -3.59
N TYR A 281 9.91 15.13 -4.52
CA TYR A 281 10.23 15.03 -5.94
C TYR A 281 10.20 16.40 -6.61
N GLN A 282 10.92 16.51 -7.72
CA GLN A 282 10.91 17.70 -8.59
C GLN A 282 10.18 17.46 -9.91
N ARG A 283 10.30 16.25 -10.48
CA ARG A 283 9.84 15.94 -11.85
C ARG A 283 8.78 14.85 -11.88
N PHE A 284 9.10 13.67 -11.37
CA PHE A 284 8.20 12.52 -11.32
C PHE A 284 7.96 12.10 -9.87
N SER A 285 6.70 11.87 -9.50
CA SER A 285 6.33 11.42 -8.16
C SER A 285 6.53 9.91 -7.99
N PRO A 286 7.29 9.47 -6.98
CA PRO A 286 7.44 8.04 -6.67
C PRO A 286 6.16 7.37 -6.15
N ALA A 287 5.11 8.14 -5.83
CA ALA A 287 3.82 7.60 -5.43
C ALA A 287 3.23 6.69 -6.52
N TRP A 288 2.63 5.58 -6.10
CA TRP A 288 1.96 4.64 -7.00
C TRP A 288 0.44 4.68 -6.78
N ASP A 289 -0.16 5.83 -7.11
CA ASP A 289 -1.58 6.11 -6.91
C ASP A 289 -2.45 5.76 -8.14
N SER A 290 -2.30 6.47 -9.26
CA SER A 290 -3.19 6.52 -10.44
C SER A 290 -2.51 6.16 -11.76
N ILE A 291 -1.24 5.79 -11.73
CA ILE A 291 -0.41 5.46 -12.89
C ILE A 291 -0.22 3.94 -13.02
N SER A 292 -0.11 3.44 -14.27
CA SER A 292 0.16 2.02 -14.51
C SER A 292 1.53 1.59 -14.00
N GLY A 293 1.65 0.33 -13.54
CA GLY A 293 2.89 -0.19 -12.94
C GLY A 293 4.08 -0.11 -13.90
N VAL A 294 3.92 -0.59 -15.13
CA VAL A 294 4.98 -0.52 -16.16
C VAL A 294 5.45 0.91 -16.41
N ARG A 295 4.53 1.86 -16.54
CA ARG A 295 4.89 3.27 -16.80
C ARG A 295 5.60 3.89 -15.60
N HIS A 296 5.08 3.63 -14.40
CA HIS A 296 5.69 4.09 -13.16
C HIS A 296 7.12 3.59 -13.00
N VAL A 297 7.36 2.29 -13.21
CA VAL A 297 8.71 1.70 -13.16
C VAL A 297 9.65 2.34 -14.17
N ILE A 298 9.23 2.53 -15.42
CA ILE A 298 10.07 3.16 -16.46
C ILE A 298 10.47 4.57 -16.03
N PHE A 299 9.51 5.40 -15.62
CA PHE A 299 9.79 6.79 -15.24
C PHE A 299 10.65 6.89 -13.98
N LEU A 300 10.35 6.09 -12.96
CA LEU A 300 11.14 6.02 -11.74
C LEU A 300 12.60 5.61 -12.03
N PHE A 301 12.81 4.60 -12.88
CA PHE A 301 14.16 4.14 -13.24
C PHE A 301 14.90 5.15 -14.13
N CYS A 302 14.19 6.04 -14.82
CA CYS A 302 14.81 7.14 -15.57
C CYS A 302 15.18 8.35 -14.69
N GLN A 303 14.73 8.44 -13.43
CA GLN A 303 15.10 9.54 -12.54
C GLN A 303 16.54 9.39 -12.03
N CYS A 304 17.38 10.41 -12.23
CA CYS A 304 18.77 10.35 -11.76
C CYS A 304 18.87 10.20 -10.24
N VAL A 305 18.08 10.97 -9.49
CA VAL A 305 18.06 10.98 -8.02
C VAL A 305 16.62 10.91 -7.54
N ASN A 306 16.40 10.13 -6.50
CA ASN A 306 15.15 10.05 -5.75
C ASN A 306 15.43 10.27 -4.26
N HIS A 307 14.47 10.84 -3.56
CA HIS A 307 14.58 11.17 -2.14
C HIS A 307 13.47 10.50 -1.33
N ILE A 308 13.81 10.04 -0.14
CA ILE A 308 12.87 9.55 0.85
C ILE A 308 13.21 10.18 2.20
N GLU A 309 12.18 10.72 2.83
CA GLU A 309 12.20 11.24 4.18
C GLU A 309 11.38 10.29 5.06
N VAL A 310 11.93 9.96 6.22
CA VAL A 310 11.32 9.00 7.15
C VAL A 310 11.27 9.65 8.52
N THR A 311 10.06 9.83 9.03
CA THR A 311 9.84 10.29 10.40
C THR A 311 9.37 9.12 11.25
N ARG A 312 10.20 8.71 12.22
CA ARG A 312 9.84 7.70 13.21
C ARG A 312 9.29 8.40 14.44
N LEU A 313 8.06 8.06 14.79
CA LEU A 313 7.42 8.58 16.00
C LEU A 313 7.76 7.71 17.21
N PRO A 314 7.57 8.23 18.44
CA PRO A 314 7.60 7.40 19.63
C PRO A 314 6.59 6.24 19.55
N VAL A 315 6.87 5.17 20.28
CA VAL A 315 5.90 4.06 20.42
C VAL A 315 4.60 4.60 20.99
N TYR A 316 3.49 4.32 20.31
CA TYR A 316 2.17 4.72 20.74
C TYR A 316 1.56 3.63 21.61
N TYR A 317 1.26 3.97 22.86
CA TYR A 317 0.62 3.08 23.82
C TYR A 317 -0.88 3.38 23.90
N PRO A 318 -1.77 2.40 23.62
CA PRO A 318 -3.20 2.65 23.65
C PRO A 318 -3.70 2.86 25.08
N SER A 319 -4.51 3.91 25.26
CA SER A 319 -5.30 4.17 26.46
C SER A 319 -6.35 3.07 26.69
N GLN A 320 -6.96 3.04 27.88
CA GLN A 320 -8.01 2.07 28.16
C GLN A 320 -9.19 2.18 27.18
N GLN A 321 -9.59 3.41 26.82
CA GLN A 321 -10.65 3.65 25.85
C GLN A 321 -10.31 3.08 24.46
N GLU A 322 -9.06 3.23 24.02
CA GLU A 322 -8.58 2.68 22.75
C GLU A 322 -8.43 1.17 22.76
N LYS A 323 -8.11 0.59 23.93
CA LYS A 323 -8.12 -0.86 24.15
C LYS A 323 -9.54 -1.44 24.11
N ASP A 324 -10.54 -0.64 24.42
CA ASP A 324 -11.95 -1.03 24.40
C ASP A 324 -12.59 -0.82 23.02
N ASP A 325 -12.19 0.23 22.28
CA ASP A 325 -12.60 0.47 20.89
C ASP A 325 -11.39 0.62 19.94
N PRO A 326 -11.07 -0.41 19.11
CA PRO A 326 -9.96 -0.36 18.16
C PRO A 326 -10.15 0.66 17.04
N LYS A 327 -11.38 1.16 16.79
CA LYS A 327 -11.61 2.26 15.84
C LYS A 327 -11.06 3.56 16.37
N ILE A 328 -11.28 3.85 17.66
CA ILE A 328 -10.72 5.03 18.32
C ILE A 328 -9.20 4.94 18.31
N TYR A 329 -8.64 3.77 18.59
CA TYR A 329 -7.19 3.56 18.51
C TYR A 329 -6.64 3.85 17.10
N ALA A 330 -7.25 3.26 16.08
CA ALA A 330 -6.84 3.46 14.69
C ALA A 330 -6.91 4.93 14.27
N ASP A 331 -7.98 5.64 14.66
CA ASP A 331 -8.21 7.03 14.28
C ASP A 331 -7.30 8.01 15.04
N ASN A 332 -7.00 7.75 16.31
CA ASN A 332 -6.04 8.56 17.07
C ASN A 332 -4.62 8.41 16.53
N VAL A 333 -4.17 7.19 16.23
CA VAL A 333 -2.85 6.96 15.61
C VAL A 333 -2.79 7.62 14.22
N ARG A 334 -3.87 7.53 13.44
CA ARG A 334 -3.99 8.23 12.15
C ARG A 334 -3.87 9.75 12.31
N ARG A 335 -4.58 10.36 13.25
CA ARG A 335 -4.52 11.80 13.52
C ARG A 335 -3.14 12.25 13.98
N LEU A 336 -2.49 11.45 14.85
CA LEU A 336 -1.11 11.70 15.26
C LEU A 336 -0.18 11.70 14.05
N MET A 337 -0.24 10.67 13.21
CA MET A 337 0.59 10.57 12.00
C MET A 337 0.31 11.72 11.03
N ALA A 338 -0.96 12.14 10.89
CA ALA A 338 -1.32 13.26 10.03
C ALA A 338 -0.78 14.59 10.56
N CYS A 339 -0.85 14.82 11.87
CA CYS A 339 -0.30 16.01 12.52
C CYS A 339 1.22 16.08 12.34
N GLU A 340 1.93 15.02 12.73
CA GLU A 340 3.39 14.96 12.69
C GLU A 340 3.96 14.96 11.26
N GLY A 341 3.23 14.36 10.32
CA GLY A 341 3.62 14.25 8.93
C GLY A 341 3.17 15.41 8.05
N ASN A 342 2.42 16.36 8.60
CA ASN A 342 1.70 17.41 7.87
C ASN A 342 0.93 16.83 6.68
N LEU A 343 0.11 15.81 6.94
CA LEU A 343 -0.70 15.09 5.95
C LEU A 343 -2.17 15.48 6.11
N ILE A 344 -2.89 15.53 4.98
CA ILE A 344 -4.31 15.87 4.95
C ILE A 344 -5.13 14.59 5.17
N LEU A 345 -6.03 14.61 6.15
CA LEU A 345 -6.95 13.49 6.36
C LEU A 345 -7.98 13.43 5.22
N SER A 346 -8.19 12.23 4.66
CA SER A 346 -9.21 11.98 3.64
C SER A 346 -10.18 10.88 4.07
N ASP A 347 -11.46 10.99 3.74
CA ASP A 347 -12.46 9.97 4.10
C ASP A 347 -12.69 8.91 3.02
N ILE A 348 -11.93 8.98 1.92
CA ILE A 348 -12.01 8.03 0.81
C ILE A 348 -11.03 6.87 0.99
N GLY A 349 -11.31 5.73 0.37
CA GLY A 349 -10.50 4.52 0.48
C GLY A 349 -10.33 3.78 -0.84
N LEU A 350 -10.00 2.49 -0.76
CA LEU A 350 -9.73 1.65 -1.93
C LEU A 350 -10.91 1.57 -2.92
N ALA A 351 -12.16 1.64 -2.43
CA ALA A 351 -13.34 1.60 -3.30
C ALA A 351 -13.38 2.84 -4.21
N GLU A 352 -13.21 4.02 -3.62
CA GLU A 352 -13.15 5.31 -4.31
C GLU A 352 -11.96 5.38 -5.25
N LYS A 353 -10.81 4.82 -4.85
CA LYS A 353 -9.63 4.71 -5.72
C LYS A 353 -9.94 3.95 -7.01
N ARG A 354 -10.66 2.83 -6.91
CA ARG A 354 -11.06 2.03 -8.08
C ARG A 354 -12.01 2.81 -8.99
N VAL A 355 -12.97 3.54 -8.40
CA VAL A 355 -13.88 4.41 -9.16
C VAL A 355 -13.09 5.49 -9.91
N TYR A 356 -12.14 6.15 -9.23
CA TYR A 356 -11.28 7.16 -9.84
C TYR A 356 -10.45 6.59 -11.00
N HIS A 357 -9.79 5.43 -10.80
CA HIS A 357 -9.05 4.73 -11.86
C HIS A 357 -9.92 4.38 -13.07
N THR A 358 -11.13 3.85 -12.84
CA THR A 358 -12.05 3.51 -13.92
C THR A 358 -12.48 4.76 -14.69
N ALA A 359 -12.79 5.86 -13.99
CA ALA A 359 -13.13 7.13 -14.62
C ALA A 359 -11.97 7.66 -15.48
N LEU A 360 -10.75 7.66 -14.94
CA LEU A 360 -9.55 8.08 -15.68
C LEU A 360 -9.27 7.20 -16.91
N ASN A 361 -9.39 5.88 -16.81
CA ASN A 361 -9.21 5.01 -17.97
C ASN A 361 -10.31 5.24 -19.03
N GLY A 362 -11.56 5.49 -18.61
CA GLY A 362 -12.65 5.86 -19.51
C GLY A 362 -12.35 7.15 -20.30
N LEU A 363 -11.76 8.15 -19.65
CA LEU A 363 -11.35 9.41 -20.28
C LEU A 363 -10.31 9.20 -21.40
N PHE A 364 -9.29 8.40 -21.14
CA PHE A 364 -8.16 8.21 -22.05
C PHE A 364 -8.33 7.08 -23.07
N CYS A 365 -9.40 6.28 -23.00
CA CYS A 365 -9.78 5.33 -24.04
C CYS A 365 -10.71 5.96 -25.10
N GLN A 366 -11.24 7.15 -24.85
CA GLN A 366 -12.12 7.90 -25.75
C GLN A 366 -11.38 8.94 -26.60
N GLN A 367 -10.09 9.15 -26.37
CA GLN A 367 -9.16 9.95 -27.18
C GLN A 367 -8.29 9.01 -28.01
#